data_AF-A0A061J3A0-F1
#
_entry.id   AF-A0A061J3A0-F1
#
_cell.length_a   1.000
_cell.length_b   1.000
_cell.length_c   1.000
_cell.angle_alpha   90.00
_cell.angle_beta   90.00
_cell.angle_gamma   90.00
#
_symmetry.space_group_name_H-M   'P 1'
#
loop_
_entity.id
_entity.type
_entity.pdbx_description
1 polymer ?
#
loop_
_entity_poly.entity_id
_entity_poly.type
_entity_poly.pdbx_seq_one_letter_code
_entity_poly.pdbx_strand_id
1 'polypeptide(L)'
;MYTVARAGQHGYHHRTHLNKKIYQMGRAVSMEPKQATTTYDLTVKTITPMGGFVGYGTVRNDYVMLKGSVAGPRRRVITLRRSMAPQTSRKLTEQITLKFIDTSSKIGHGRFQTKKEKSQWYGPCKKDRIRREERVRKERAARAAERKAKGGAAVAAAAPKKAKK
;
A
#
# COMPACT_ATOMS: atom_id res chain seq x y z
N MET A 1 -47.52 -8.72 -22.28
CA MET A 1 -47.42 -7.39 -21.63
C MET A 1 -45.99 -7.20 -21.14
N TYR A 2 -45.43 -5.99 -21.24
CA TYR A 2 -44.03 -5.70 -20.91
C TYR A 2 -43.72 -5.73 -19.40
N THR A 3 -44.75 -5.63 -18.55
CA THR A 3 -44.62 -5.62 -17.09
C THR A 3 -44.37 -6.99 -16.47
N VAL A 4 -44.60 -8.09 -17.22
CA VAL A 4 -44.34 -9.44 -16.74
C VAL A 4 -42.83 -9.70 -16.73
N ALA A 5 -42.29 -10.13 -15.59
CA ALA A 5 -40.87 -10.42 -15.44
C ALA A 5 -40.40 -11.52 -16.41
N ARG A 6 -39.29 -11.29 -17.09
CA ARG A 6 -38.69 -12.20 -18.08
C ARG A 6 -37.18 -12.26 -17.89
N ALA A 7 -36.57 -13.37 -18.31
CA ALA A 7 -35.12 -13.48 -18.38
C ALA A 7 -34.56 -12.49 -19.41
N GLY A 8 -33.33 -12.00 -19.16
CA GLY A 8 -32.67 -11.03 -20.02
C GLY A 8 -31.34 -10.56 -19.42
N GLN A 9 -30.80 -9.47 -19.97
CA GLN A 9 -29.54 -8.89 -19.49
C GLN A 9 -29.64 -8.45 -18.03
N HIS A 10 -28.74 -8.96 -17.18
CA HIS A 10 -28.63 -8.56 -15.78
C HIS A 10 -27.22 -8.05 -15.47
N GLY A 11 -27.08 -6.73 -15.33
CA GLY A 11 -25.83 -6.07 -14.97
C GLY A 11 -25.25 -5.24 -16.10
N TYR A 12 -24.15 -4.53 -15.81
CA TYR A 12 -23.54 -3.54 -16.71
C TYR A 12 -24.48 -2.39 -17.14
N HIS A 13 -25.55 -2.14 -16.38
CA HIS A 13 -26.43 -1.01 -16.63
C HIS A 13 -25.81 0.30 -16.14
N HIS A 14 -26.02 1.38 -16.89
CA HIS A 14 -25.67 2.72 -16.45
C HIS A 14 -26.55 3.14 -15.26
N ARG A 15 -25.92 3.68 -14.21
CA ARG A 15 -26.58 4.10 -12.96
C ARG A 15 -25.92 5.36 -12.43
N THR A 16 -26.73 6.23 -11.83
CA THR A 16 -26.26 7.42 -11.13
C THR A 16 -26.59 7.27 -9.65
N HIS A 17 -25.59 7.28 -8.77
CA HIS A 17 -25.79 7.27 -7.33
C HIS A 17 -25.63 8.68 -6.78
N LEU A 18 -26.69 9.24 -6.21
CA LEU A 18 -26.73 10.59 -5.66
C LEU A 18 -26.23 10.62 -4.20
N ASN A 19 -25.87 11.81 -3.72
CA ASN A 19 -25.60 12.12 -2.31
C ASN A 19 -24.53 11.23 -1.63
N LYS A 20 -23.46 10.90 -2.37
CA LYS A 20 -22.29 10.21 -1.82
C LYS A 20 -21.37 11.23 -1.16
N LYS A 21 -21.39 11.28 0.18
CA LYS A 21 -20.54 12.18 0.98
C LYS A 21 -19.07 11.77 0.83
N ILE A 22 -18.20 12.75 0.64
CA ILE A 22 -16.74 12.58 0.69
C ILE A 22 -16.30 12.66 2.15
N TYR A 23 -15.54 11.68 2.60
CA TYR A 23 -14.98 11.62 3.96
C TYR A 23 -13.54 12.14 4.02
N GLN A 24 -12.74 11.85 3.00
CA GLN A 24 -11.35 12.28 2.93
C GLN A 24 -10.95 12.45 1.47
N MET A 25 -10.19 13.50 1.18
CA MET A 25 -9.40 13.62 -0.04
C MET A 25 -7.95 13.45 0.36
N GLY A 26 -7.32 12.35 -0.07
CA GLY A 26 -5.95 12.03 0.27
C GLY A 26 -5.00 12.35 -0.87
N ARG A 27 -3.76 12.69 -0.52
CA ARG A 27 -2.68 12.98 -1.47
C ARG A 27 -1.90 11.72 -1.84
N ALA A 28 -1.19 11.78 -2.96
CA ALA A 28 -0.31 10.73 -3.45
C ALA A 28 0.73 10.31 -2.40
N VAL A 29 1.11 9.03 -2.43
CA VAL A 29 2.05 8.42 -1.47
C VAL A 29 3.43 9.09 -1.53
N SER A 30 3.82 9.58 -2.70
CA SER A 30 5.08 10.31 -2.90
C SER A 30 5.13 11.64 -2.15
N MET A 31 3.99 12.31 -1.99
CA MET A 31 3.89 13.57 -1.26
C MET A 31 3.63 13.35 0.22
N GLU A 32 2.75 12.40 0.54
CA GLU A 32 2.32 12.16 1.91
C GLU A 32 2.36 10.66 2.24
N PRO A 33 3.37 10.18 2.98
CA PRO A 33 3.46 8.78 3.37
C PRO A 33 2.49 8.41 4.51
N LYS A 34 1.83 9.39 5.16
CA LYS A 34 0.96 9.22 6.33
C LYS A 34 -0.55 9.36 6.01
N GLN A 35 -0.98 8.79 4.88
CA GLN A 35 -2.32 9.01 4.32
C GLN A 35 -3.49 8.56 5.23
N ALA A 36 -3.30 7.50 6.01
CA ALA A 36 -4.35 6.92 6.86
C ALA A 36 -4.08 7.11 8.36
N THR A 37 -3.16 8.02 8.69
CA THR A 37 -2.98 8.54 10.05
C THR A 37 -4.05 9.60 10.32
N THR A 38 -4.62 9.62 11.52
CA THR A 38 -5.64 10.61 11.92
C THR A 38 -5.17 11.37 13.16
N THR A 39 -5.90 12.41 13.58
CA THR A 39 -5.61 13.13 14.83
C THR A 39 -5.68 12.23 16.06
N TYR A 40 -6.51 11.19 16.02
CA TYR A 40 -6.76 10.28 17.15
C TYR A 40 -5.93 8.99 17.08
N ASP A 41 -5.47 8.62 15.88
CA ASP A 41 -4.65 7.43 15.63
C ASP A 41 -3.33 7.85 14.97
N LEU A 42 -2.29 7.92 15.80
CA LEU A 42 -0.94 8.34 15.41
C LEU A 42 -0.15 7.26 14.66
N THR A 43 -0.74 6.10 14.38
CA THR A 43 -0.06 5.04 13.63
C THR A 43 0.28 5.52 12.22
N VAL A 44 1.57 5.44 11.86
CA VAL A 44 2.05 5.84 10.54
C VAL A 44 1.73 4.74 9.54
N LYS A 45 0.72 4.99 8.70
CA LYS A 45 0.22 4.03 7.71
C LYS A 45 -0.36 4.72 6.47
N THR A 46 -0.22 4.06 5.33
CA THR A 46 -0.79 4.47 4.05
C THR A 46 -2.22 3.95 3.91
N ILE A 47 -2.99 4.49 2.96
CA ILE A 47 -4.37 4.02 2.70
C ILE A 47 -4.43 2.59 2.16
N THR A 48 -3.36 2.13 1.50
CA THR A 48 -3.30 0.78 0.95
C THR A 48 -3.19 -0.25 2.08
N PRO A 49 -4.12 -1.22 2.17
CA PRO A 49 -4.11 -2.22 3.24
C PRO A 49 -2.94 -3.20 3.10
N MET A 50 -2.66 -3.96 4.16
CA MET A 50 -1.65 -5.02 4.12
C MET A 50 -1.95 -6.03 3.01
N GLY A 51 -1.02 -6.19 2.05
CA GLY A 51 -1.20 -7.07 0.89
C GLY A 51 -1.88 -6.40 -0.32
N GLY A 52 -2.25 -5.12 -0.21
CA GLY A 52 -2.90 -4.37 -1.28
C GLY A 52 -4.42 -4.56 -1.33
N PHE A 53 -5.10 -3.73 -2.12
CA PHE A 53 -6.51 -3.92 -2.41
C PHE A 53 -6.71 -5.15 -3.30
N VAL A 54 -7.56 -6.07 -2.87
CA VAL A 54 -7.79 -7.36 -3.54
C VAL A 54 -8.18 -7.16 -5.00
N GLY A 55 -7.34 -7.67 -5.91
CA GLY A 55 -7.53 -7.57 -7.35
C GLY A 55 -7.49 -6.15 -7.93
N TYR A 56 -7.03 -5.16 -7.16
CA TYR A 56 -6.66 -3.84 -7.65
C TYR A 56 -5.14 -3.68 -7.60
N GLY A 57 -4.58 -3.63 -6.38
CA GLY A 57 -3.16 -3.35 -6.13
C GLY A 57 -2.97 -2.26 -5.08
N THR A 58 -1.98 -1.39 -5.30
CA THR A 58 -1.61 -0.28 -4.41
C THR A 58 -2.15 1.04 -4.95
N VAL A 59 -2.73 1.86 -4.08
CA VAL A 59 -3.10 3.25 -4.41
C VAL A 59 -1.86 4.13 -4.26
N ARG A 60 -1.39 4.71 -5.36
CA ARG A 60 -0.16 5.53 -5.40
C ARG A 60 -0.44 7.02 -5.54
N ASN A 61 -1.50 7.38 -6.23
CA ASN A 61 -1.90 8.74 -6.54
C ASN A 61 -2.90 9.28 -5.50
N ASP A 62 -3.37 10.51 -5.73
CA ASP A 62 -4.46 11.13 -4.98
C ASP A 62 -5.70 10.24 -5.02
N TYR A 63 -6.48 10.26 -3.93
CA TYR A 63 -7.66 9.43 -3.80
C TYR A 63 -8.79 10.15 -3.08
N VAL A 64 -10.01 9.67 -3.32
CA VAL A 64 -11.22 10.15 -2.64
C VAL A 64 -11.85 8.99 -1.89
N MET A 65 -12.12 9.18 -0.60
CA MET A 65 -12.86 8.24 0.23
C MET A 65 -14.34 8.65 0.26
N LEU A 66 -15.20 7.80 -0.30
CA LEU A 66 -16.65 8.02 -0.35
C LEU A 66 -17.38 7.18 0.70
N LYS A 67 -18.49 7.72 1.21
CA LYS A 67 -19.39 6.99 2.09
C LYS A 67 -20.12 5.87 1.34
N GLY A 68 -19.92 4.64 1.79
CA GLY A 68 -20.63 3.45 1.31
C GLY A 68 -20.14 2.96 -0.05
N SER A 69 -21.00 2.25 -0.79
CA SER A 69 -20.67 1.63 -2.07
C SER A 69 -20.87 2.57 -3.28
N VAL A 70 -20.16 2.27 -4.37
CA VAL A 70 -20.30 2.91 -5.68
C VAL A 70 -20.61 1.83 -6.73
N ALA A 71 -21.33 2.21 -7.78
CA ALA A 71 -21.69 1.27 -8.84
C ALA A 71 -20.44 0.83 -9.63
N GLY A 72 -20.29 -0.49 -9.78
CA GLY A 72 -19.23 -1.10 -10.57
C GLY A 72 -18.15 -1.79 -9.74
N PRO A 73 -17.41 -2.73 -10.36
CA PRO A 73 -16.30 -3.42 -9.72
C PRO A 73 -15.07 -2.51 -9.62
N ARG A 74 -14.09 -2.97 -8.84
CA ARG A 74 -12.73 -2.41 -8.82
C ARG A 74 -12.16 -2.26 -10.24
N ARG A 75 -11.30 -1.25 -10.44
CA ARG A 75 -10.69 -0.86 -11.74
C ARG A 75 -11.65 -0.24 -12.78
N ARG A 76 -12.95 -0.10 -12.50
CA ARG A 76 -13.86 0.64 -13.37
C ARG A 76 -13.70 2.15 -13.19
N VAL A 77 -13.66 2.89 -14.30
CA VAL A 77 -13.70 4.36 -14.29
C VAL A 77 -15.05 4.86 -13.77
N ILE A 78 -15.02 5.88 -12.91
CA ILE A 78 -16.21 6.48 -12.30
C ILE A 78 -16.13 7.99 -12.49
N THR A 79 -17.19 8.58 -13.02
CA THR A 79 -17.31 10.03 -13.15
C THR A 79 -17.94 10.61 -11.89
N LEU A 80 -17.20 11.48 -11.18
CA LEU A 80 -17.70 12.23 -10.04
C LEU A 80 -18.23 13.58 -10.52
N ARG A 81 -19.47 13.89 -10.15
CA ARG A 81 -20.14 15.15 -10.51
C ARG A 81 -20.66 15.84 -9.26
N ARG A 82 -20.58 17.16 -9.23
CA ARG A 82 -21.17 17.98 -8.16
C ARG A 82 -22.67 17.71 -8.06
N SER A 83 -23.18 17.67 -6.83
CA SER A 83 -24.59 17.38 -6.57
C SER A 83 -25.50 18.45 -7.17
N MET A 84 -26.63 18.01 -7.75
CA MET A 84 -27.76 18.89 -8.12
C MET A 84 -28.85 18.90 -7.06
N ALA A 85 -28.87 17.89 -6.18
CA ALA A 85 -29.86 17.82 -5.12
C ALA A 85 -29.52 18.87 -4.05
N PRO A 86 -30.52 19.53 -3.44
CA PRO A 86 -30.29 20.51 -2.38
C PRO A 86 -29.55 19.87 -1.21
N GLN A 87 -28.42 20.45 -0.81
CA GLN A 87 -27.59 19.96 0.28
C GLN A 87 -27.93 20.67 1.61
N THR A 88 -29.21 20.75 1.94
CA THR A 88 -29.72 21.51 3.09
C THR A 88 -29.87 20.67 4.36
N SER A 89 -29.95 19.34 4.24
CA SER A 89 -30.14 18.48 5.41
C SER A 89 -28.90 18.42 6.31
N ARG A 90 -29.12 18.33 7.63
CA ARG A 90 -28.04 18.23 8.65
C ARG A 90 -27.07 17.09 8.37
N LYS A 91 -27.57 15.95 7.86
CA LYS A 91 -26.76 14.79 7.49
C LYS A 91 -25.79 15.08 6.33
N LEU A 92 -26.16 15.99 5.43
CA LEU A 92 -25.35 16.38 4.27
C LEU A 92 -24.41 17.54 4.59
N THR A 93 -24.71 18.36 5.60
CA THR A 93 -23.85 19.49 6.03
C THR A 93 -22.87 19.14 7.16
N GLU A 94 -23.01 17.96 7.77
CA GLU A 94 -22.10 17.46 8.80
C GLU A 94 -20.62 17.50 8.35
N GLN A 95 -19.76 18.03 9.21
CA GLN A 95 -18.30 18.00 9.05
C GLN A 95 -17.77 16.66 9.55
N ILE A 96 -16.98 15.97 8.72
CA ILE A 96 -16.52 14.62 9.02
C ILE A 96 -15.08 14.67 9.53
N THR A 97 -14.88 14.24 10.78
CA THR A 97 -13.56 14.03 11.36
C THR A 97 -13.36 12.53 11.61
N LEU A 98 -12.44 11.92 10.84
CA LEU A 98 -12.15 10.49 10.98
C LEU A 98 -11.28 10.23 12.20
N LYS A 99 -11.64 9.22 12.99
CA LYS A 99 -10.84 8.79 14.16
C LYS A 99 -9.89 7.65 13.83
N PHE A 100 -10.29 6.75 12.95
CA PHE A 100 -9.51 5.56 12.61
C PHE A 100 -9.82 5.12 11.18
N ILE A 101 -8.79 4.65 10.48
CA ILE A 101 -8.91 4.02 9.17
C ILE A 101 -8.32 2.61 9.26
N ASP A 102 -9.12 1.63 8.87
CA ASP A 102 -8.70 0.23 8.84
C ASP A 102 -7.85 -0.07 7.60
N THR A 103 -6.61 -0.44 7.85
CA THR A 103 -5.58 -0.81 6.87
C THR A 103 -5.17 -2.29 6.98
N SER A 104 -5.96 -3.06 7.74
CA SER A 104 -5.77 -4.51 7.83
C SER A 104 -5.97 -5.20 6.48
N SER A 105 -5.38 -6.40 6.35
CA SER A 105 -5.49 -7.22 5.15
C SER A 105 -6.95 -7.48 4.78
N LYS A 106 -7.27 -7.32 3.50
CA LYS A 106 -8.57 -7.70 2.92
C LYS A 106 -8.56 -9.10 2.31
N ILE A 107 -7.42 -9.79 2.38
CA ILE A 107 -7.29 -11.21 2.06
C ILE A 107 -7.50 -11.98 3.36
N GLY A 108 -8.54 -12.81 3.40
CA GLY A 108 -8.95 -13.53 4.62
C GLY A 108 -9.37 -12.58 5.75
N HIS A 109 -9.02 -12.94 6.98
CA HIS A 109 -9.32 -12.13 8.17
C HIS A 109 -8.12 -11.23 8.54
N GLY A 110 -8.27 -9.93 8.36
CA GLY A 110 -7.27 -8.93 8.74
C GLY A 110 -7.13 -8.80 10.25
N ARG A 111 -5.93 -9.04 10.79
CA ARG A 111 -5.64 -8.97 12.24
C ARG A 111 -4.77 -7.78 12.66
N PHE A 112 -3.87 -7.34 11.79
CA PHE A 112 -2.88 -6.30 12.08
C PHE A 112 -3.09 -5.13 11.12
N GLN A 113 -2.86 -3.92 11.59
CA GLN A 113 -2.94 -2.71 10.78
C GLN A 113 -1.64 -2.47 10.01
N THR A 114 -0.50 -2.75 10.65
CA THR A 114 0.81 -2.50 10.05
C THR A 114 1.68 -3.76 10.02
N LYS A 115 2.64 -3.77 9.09
CA LYS A 115 3.68 -4.82 9.05
C LYS A 115 4.52 -4.82 10.34
N LYS A 116 4.72 -3.65 10.96
CA LYS A 116 5.47 -3.48 12.21
C LYS A 116 4.78 -4.20 13.35
N GLU A 117 3.49 -3.94 13.54
CA GLU A 117 2.64 -4.62 14.54
C GLU A 117 2.66 -6.15 14.34
N LYS A 118 2.48 -6.61 13.10
CA LYS A 118 2.55 -8.04 12.76
C LYS A 118 3.91 -8.67 13.12
N SER A 119 5.01 -7.97 12.85
CA SER A 119 6.36 -8.48 13.16
C SER A 119 6.65 -8.50 14.66
N GLN A 120 6.12 -7.54 15.42
CA GLN A 120 6.25 -7.50 16.87
C GLN A 120 5.48 -8.65 17.52
N TRP A 121 4.27 -8.95 17.03
CA TRP A 121 3.46 -10.05 17.53
C TRP A 121 4.09 -11.42 17.30
N TYR A 122 4.54 -11.71 16.07
CA TYR A 122 5.09 -13.04 15.76
C TYR A 122 6.55 -13.23 16.17
N GLY A 123 7.30 -12.14 16.37
CA GLY A 123 8.74 -12.21 16.63
C GLY A 123 9.54 -12.82 15.48
N PRO A 124 10.79 -13.24 15.73
CA PRO A 124 11.67 -13.82 14.72
C PRO A 124 11.17 -15.20 14.26
N CYS A 125 10.74 -15.30 13.01
CA CYS A 125 10.34 -16.58 12.41
C CYS A 125 11.54 -17.31 11.78
N LYS A 126 11.38 -18.61 11.48
CA LYS A 126 12.43 -19.46 10.85
C LYS A 126 13.03 -18.82 9.59
N LYS A 127 12.19 -18.29 8.70
CA LYS A 127 12.62 -17.63 7.45
C LYS A 127 13.49 -16.39 7.70
N ASP A 128 13.20 -15.65 8.77
CA ASP A 128 13.94 -14.43 9.11
C ASP A 128 15.31 -14.78 9.70
N ARG A 129 15.38 -15.89 10.48
CA ARG A 129 16.63 -16.44 10.98
C ARG A 129 17.55 -16.90 9.84
N ILE A 130 17.03 -17.69 8.89
CA ILE A 130 17.79 -18.15 7.72
C ILE A 130 18.31 -16.95 6.91
N ARG A 131 17.45 -15.96 6.62
CA ARG A 131 17.85 -14.75 5.91
C ARG A 131 18.94 -13.96 6.65
N ARG A 132 18.90 -13.93 7.99
CA ARG A 132 19.92 -13.29 8.82
C ARG A 132 21.26 -14.03 8.74
N GLU A 133 21.24 -15.36 8.82
CA GLU A 133 22.43 -16.21 8.69
C GLU A 133 23.08 -16.04 7.31
N GLU A 134 22.27 -16.04 6.24
CA GLU A 134 22.73 -15.77 4.87
C GLU A 134 23.36 -14.38 4.74
N ARG A 135 22.76 -13.35 5.35
CA ARG A 135 23.31 -11.99 5.33
C ARG A 135 24.66 -11.94 6.02
N VAL A 136 24.79 -12.54 7.20
CA VAL A 136 26.06 -12.62 7.94
C VAL A 136 27.11 -13.41 7.13
N ARG A 137 26.71 -14.50 6.47
CA ARG A 137 27.61 -15.28 5.59
C ARG A 137 28.10 -14.44 4.41
N LYS A 138 27.20 -13.69 3.74
CA LYS A 138 27.55 -12.78 2.65
C LYS A 138 28.46 -11.65 3.10
N GLU A 139 28.20 -11.04 4.25
CA GLU A 139 29.05 -10.00 4.85
C GLU A 139 30.45 -10.53 5.16
N ARG A 140 30.56 -11.73 5.76
CA ARG A 140 31.86 -12.38 6.02
C ARG A 140 32.62 -12.67 4.71
N ALA A 141 31.92 -13.16 3.69
CA ALA A 141 32.51 -13.42 2.38
C ALA A 141 32.97 -12.12 1.68
N ALA A 142 32.17 -11.06 1.71
CA ALA A 142 32.51 -9.76 1.15
C ALA A 142 33.74 -9.15 1.85
N ARG A 143 33.80 -9.21 3.18
CA ARG A 143 34.95 -8.73 3.96
C ARG A 143 36.22 -9.54 3.67
N ALA A 144 36.09 -10.86 3.43
CA ALA A 144 37.21 -11.70 3.01
C ALA A 144 37.68 -11.39 1.57
N ALA A 145 36.75 -11.11 0.65
CA ALA A 145 37.06 -10.68 -0.71
C ALA A 145 37.75 -9.31 -0.75
N GLU A 146 37.27 -8.35 0.04
CA GLU A 146 37.90 -7.02 0.16
C GLU A 146 39.33 -7.13 0.74
N ARG A 147 39.54 -7.99 1.73
CA ARG A 147 40.87 -8.28 2.28
C ARG A 147 41.80 -8.92 1.23
N LYS A 148 41.30 -9.85 0.42
CA LYS A 148 42.08 -10.44 -0.69
C LYS A 148 42.41 -9.43 -1.78
N ALA A 149 41.48 -8.53 -2.13
CA ALA A 149 41.71 -7.48 -3.13
C ALA A 149 42.79 -6.47 -2.66
N LYS A 150 42.75 -6.05 -1.39
CA LYS A 150 43.78 -5.18 -0.79
C LYS A 150 45.13 -5.89 -0.67
N GLY A 151 45.15 -7.17 -0.33
CA GLY A 151 46.37 -7.98 -0.30
C GLY A 151 46.98 -8.22 -1.69
N GLY A 152 46.15 -8.41 -2.72
CA GLY A 152 46.60 -8.58 -4.11
C GLY A 152 47.22 -7.31 -4.71
N ALA A 153 46.73 -6.12 -4.35
CA ALA A 153 47.33 -4.85 -4.75
C ALA A 153 48.73 -4.64 -4.14
N ALA A 154 48.95 -5.10 -2.90
CA ALA A 154 50.27 -5.05 -2.26
C ALA A 154 51.27 -6.03 -2.89
N VAL A 155 50.81 -7.19 -3.38
CA VAL A 155 51.68 -8.19 -4.04
C VAL A 155 51.98 -7.80 -5.51
N ALA A 156 51.06 -7.14 -6.22
CA ALA A 156 51.30 -6.65 -7.58
C ALA A 156 52.32 -5.50 -7.64
N ALA A 157 52.43 -4.69 -6.58
CA ALA A 157 53.47 -3.64 -6.46
C ALA A 157 54.88 -4.20 -6.18
N ALA A 158 55.01 -5.49 -5.84
CA ALA A 158 56.27 -6.15 -5.47
C ALA A 158 56.84 -7.06 -6.58
N ALA A 159 56.33 -7.00 -7.81
CA ALA A 159 56.92 -7.75 -8.92
C ALA A 159 58.27 -7.14 -9.35
N PRO A 160 59.38 -7.91 -9.38
CA PRO A 160 60.69 -7.38 -9.71
C PRO A 160 60.76 -7.01 -11.21
N LYS A 161 61.11 -5.76 -11.51
CA LYS A 161 61.50 -5.34 -12.87
C LYS A 161 62.71 -6.17 -13.30
N LYS A 162 62.53 -7.13 -14.22
CA LYS A 162 63.65 -7.83 -14.87
C LYS A 162 64.52 -6.80 -15.60
N ALA A 163 65.72 -6.56 -15.08
CA ALA A 163 66.75 -5.78 -15.75
C ALA A 163 67.26 -6.58 -16.96
N LYS A 164 67.10 -6.02 -18.15
CA LYS A 164 67.72 -6.49 -19.39
C LYS A 164 69.18 -6.02 -19.38
N LYS A 165 70.10 -6.98 -19.53
CA LYS A 165 71.51 -6.75 -19.83
C LYS A 165 71.66 -6.41 -21.31
#